data_AF-A0A374VUV0-F1
#
_entry.id   AF-A0A374VUV0-F1
#
_cell.length_a   1.000
_cell.length_b   1.000
_cell.length_c   1.000
_cell.angle_alpha   90.00
_cell.angle_beta   90.00
_cell.angle_gamma   90.00
#
_symmetry.space_group_name_H-M   'P 1'
#
loop_
_entity.id
_entity.type
_entity.pdbx_description
1 polymer ?
#
loop_
_entity_poly.entity_id
_entity_poly.type
_entity_poly.pdbx_seq_one_letter_code
_entity_poly.pdbx_strand_id
1 'polypeptide(L)'
;MIHKIEHSDLINMVRIIDVRHEFLKEWENDENMIRMFIDLNIGNFLPGDEDTFGSYLTNLMNFKGLTPTVLAERTGISYNTIYKYLSDYGRSKPYTLALMIAFGLEPSQIDAVFSLAELRIDRRCTENNIINRYMQLGRSDENAVAKCNQTLVIFGFDSLTALGTNAYGK
;
A
#
# COMPACT_ATOMS: atom_id res chain seq x y z
N MET A 1 -18.65 18.54 -27.64
CA MET A 1 -18.69 19.64 -26.66
C MET A 1 -17.30 19.71 -26.03
N ILE A 2 -16.44 20.61 -26.51
CA ILE A 2 -15.06 20.73 -26.01
C ILE A 2 -15.10 21.70 -24.82
N HIS A 3 -14.74 21.24 -23.62
CA HIS A 3 -14.62 22.09 -22.44
C HIS A 3 -13.47 23.08 -22.66
N LYS A 4 -13.78 24.37 -22.63
CA LYS A 4 -12.78 25.44 -22.61
C LYS A 4 -12.20 25.51 -21.19
N ILE A 5 -10.89 25.33 -21.08
CA ILE A 5 -10.13 25.56 -19.84
C ILE A 5 -10.13 27.08 -19.59
N GLU A 6 -10.48 27.50 -18.38
CA GLU A 6 -10.55 28.92 -18.03
C GLU A 6 -9.15 29.50 -17.75
N HIS A 7 -8.98 30.79 -18.00
CA HIS A 7 -7.69 31.49 -17.93
C HIS A 7 -7.11 31.53 -16.50
N SER A 8 -7.94 31.34 -15.47
CA SER A 8 -7.55 31.15 -14.06
C SER A 8 -6.83 29.82 -13.81
N ASP A 9 -7.23 28.75 -14.50
CA ASP A 9 -6.61 27.42 -14.37
C ASP A 9 -5.20 27.41 -14.96
N LEU A 10 -4.99 28.14 -16.06
CA LEU A 10 -3.68 28.36 -16.65
C LEU A 10 -2.74 29.14 -15.73
N ILE A 11 -3.24 30.15 -15.00
CA ILE A 11 -2.43 30.94 -14.05
C ILE A 11 -2.02 30.08 -12.84
N ASN A 12 -2.90 29.19 -12.36
CA ASN A 12 -2.55 28.26 -11.28
C ASN A 12 -1.53 27.20 -11.74
N MET A 13 -1.64 26.70 -12.97
CA MET A 13 -0.64 25.79 -13.56
C MET A 13 0.72 26.48 -13.74
N VAL A 14 0.75 27.74 -14.16
CA VAL A 14 1.99 28.51 -14.30
C VAL A 14 2.63 28.83 -12.95
N ARG A 15 1.84 29.13 -11.90
CA ARG A 15 2.36 29.30 -10.54
C ARG A 15 2.99 28.03 -9.96
N ILE A 16 2.45 26.85 -10.28
CA ILE A 16 3.06 25.56 -9.91
C ILE A 16 4.41 25.38 -10.62
N ILE A 17 4.54 25.87 -11.86
CA ILE A 17 5.80 25.79 -12.63
C ILE A 17 6.85 26.78 -12.13
N ASP A 18 6.47 28.00 -11.74
CA ASP A 18 7.43 28.98 -11.21
C ASP A 18 7.96 28.61 -9.82
N VAL A 19 7.11 28.08 -8.93
CA VAL A 19 7.59 27.52 -7.64
C VAL A 19 8.52 26.33 -7.88
N ARG A 20 8.26 25.51 -8.90
CA ARG A 20 9.15 24.39 -9.28
C ARG A 20 10.55 24.85 -9.69
N HIS A 21 10.70 26.00 -10.35
CA HIS A 21 12.00 26.42 -10.88
C HIS A 21 12.98 26.93 -9.80
N GLU A 22 12.48 27.47 -8.69
CA GLU A 22 13.32 27.89 -7.55
C GLU A 22 13.80 26.70 -6.71
N PHE A 23 12.94 25.68 -6.49
CA PHE A 23 13.34 24.46 -5.78
C PHE A 23 14.32 23.59 -6.58
N LEU A 24 14.22 23.56 -7.91
CA LEU A 24 15.09 22.75 -8.76
C LEU A 24 16.59 23.10 -8.66
N LYS A 25 16.95 24.33 -8.27
CA LYS A 25 18.38 24.73 -8.14
C LYS A 25 19.06 24.19 -6.89
N GLU A 26 18.30 23.85 -5.84
CA GLU A 26 18.85 23.22 -4.64
C GLU A 26 18.82 21.68 -4.72
N TRP A 27 18.08 21.11 -5.67
CA TRP A 27 17.67 19.69 -5.69
C TRP A 27 18.42 18.83 -6.71
N GLU A 28 19.37 19.40 -7.45
CA GLU A 28 20.17 18.69 -8.48
C GLU A 28 21.07 17.56 -7.95
N ASN A 29 21.21 17.41 -6.62
CA ASN A 29 22.15 16.44 -6.01
C ASN A 29 21.50 15.29 -5.24
N ASP A 30 20.18 15.12 -5.26
CA ASP A 30 19.50 14.05 -4.52
C ASP A 30 18.69 13.14 -5.45
N GLU A 31 19.36 12.10 -5.97
CA GLU A 31 18.78 11.10 -6.89
C GLU A 31 17.49 10.45 -6.34
N ASN A 32 17.38 10.32 -5.02
CA ASN A 32 16.21 9.75 -4.36
C ASN A 32 14.98 10.68 -4.46
N MET A 33 15.21 12.00 -4.42
CA MET A 33 14.13 12.99 -4.53
C MET A 33 13.69 13.18 -5.98
N ILE A 34 14.61 13.08 -6.94
CA ILE A 34 14.30 13.08 -8.38
C ILE A 34 13.48 11.84 -8.74
N ARG A 35 13.84 10.67 -8.21
CA ARG A 35 13.08 9.43 -8.39
C ARG A 35 11.69 9.54 -7.75
N MET A 36 11.60 10.06 -6.54
CA MET A 36 10.33 10.36 -5.87
C MET A 36 9.46 11.32 -6.70
N PHE A 37 10.04 12.29 -7.41
CA PHE A 37 9.32 13.23 -8.26
C PHE A 37 8.84 12.63 -9.60
N ILE A 38 9.60 11.69 -10.16
CA ILE A 38 9.18 10.89 -11.32
C ILE A 38 8.02 9.96 -10.91
N ASP A 39 8.14 9.31 -9.75
CA ASP A 39 7.11 8.45 -9.15
C ASP A 39 5.84 9.24 -8.77
N LEU A 40 6.00 10.48 -8.31
CA LEU A 40 4.90 11.42 -8.02
C LEU A 40 4.16 11.87 -9.28
N ASN A 41 4.75 11.77 -10.47
CA ASN A 41 4.09 12.19 -11.72
C ASN A 41 3.36 11.06 -12.45
N ILE A 42 3.61 9.76 -12.20
CA ILE A 42 2.88 8.66 -12.87
C ILE A 42 2.74 7.41 -11.99
N GLY A 43 1.86 7.43 -10.98
CA GLY A 43 1.04 6.28 -10.54
C GLY A 43 1.66 4.92 -10.16
N ASN A 44 2.99 4.73 -10.16
CA ASN A 44 3.62 3.43 -9.98
C ASN A 44 4.88 3.53 -9.12
N PHE A 45 4.70 3.72 -7.81
CA PHE A 45 5.78 3.56 -6.83
C PHE A 45 6.16 2.07 -6.73
N LEU A 46 7.13 1.65 -7.55
CA LEU A 46 7.58 0.26 -7.72
C LEU A 46 8.97 0.05 -7.08
N PRO A 47 9.31 -1.18 -6.68
CA PRO A 47 10.61 -1.45 -6.07
C PRO A 47 11.75 -1.21 -7.06
N GLY A 48 12.88 -0.73 -6.56
CA GLY A 48 14.14 -0.73 -7.29
C GLY A 48 14.83 -2.09 -7.31
N ASP A 49 15.88 -2.21 -8.10
CA ASP A 49 16.62 -3.48 -8.27
C ASP A 49 17.28 -3.98 -6.97
N GLU A 50 17.61 -3.06 -6.06
CA GLU A 50 18.19 -3.38 -4.75
C GLU A 50 17.15 -3.47 -3.62
N ASP A 51 15.86 -3.24 -3.91
CA ASP A 51 14.84 -3.26 -2.88
C ASP A 51 14.56 -4.70 -2.40
N THR A 52 14.62 -4.86 -1.09
CA THR A 52 14.11 -6.03 -0.37
C THR A 52 12.62 -5.88 -0.11
N PHE A 53 11.96 -6.96 0.31
CA PHE A 53 10.57 -6.90 0.75
C PHE A 53 10.38 -5.88 1.89
N GLY A 54 11.24 -5.92 2.91
CA GLY A 54 11.19 -4.97 4.02
C GLY A 54 11.45 -3.51 3.61
N SER A 55 12.47 -3.25 2.80
CA SER A 55 12.78 -1.88 2.34
C SER A 55 11.66 -1.32 1.47
N TYR A 56 11.07 -2.13 0.59
CA TYR A 56 9.95 -1.70 -0.22
C TYR A 56 8.69 -1.38 0.60
N LEU A 57 8.35 -2.21 1.60
CA LEU A 57 7.24 -1.90 2.52
C LEU A 57 7.48 -0.62 3.33
N THR A 58 8.73 -0.38 3.75
CA THR A 58 9.13 0.86 4.44
C THR A 58 8.96 2.08 3.53
N ASN A 59 9.39 1.97 2.28
CA ASN A 59 9.25 3.00 1.27
C ASN A 59 7.77 3.31 0.98
N LEU A 60 6.93 2.27 0.83
CA LEU A 60 5.49 2.42 0.66
C LEU A 60 4.81 3.09 1.87
N MET A 61 5.23 2.73 3.09
CA MET A 61 4.72 3.33 4.31
C MET A 61 5.00 4.84 4.34
N ASN A 62 6.24 5.23 4.04
CA ASN A 62 6.65 6.63 4.01
C ASN A 62 5.91 7.40 2.90
N PHE A 63 5.85 6.84 1.68
CA PHE A 63 5.16 7.44 0.55
C PHE A 63 3.67 7.70 0.83
N LYS A 64 3.00 6.79 1.55
CA LYS A 64 1.57 6.91 1.91
C LYS A 64 1.34 7.68 3.22
N GLY A 65 2.39 8.20 3.87
CA GLY A 65 2.27 8.91 5.14
C GLY A 65 1.72 8.04 6.28
N LEU A 66 1.95 6.72 6.23
CA LEU A 66 1.51 5.78 7.26
C LEU A 66 2.58 5.64 8.35
N THR A 67 2.16 5.17 9.52
CA THR A 67 3.09 4.83 10.61
C THR A 67 2.96 3.36 10.98
N PRO A 68 3.97 2.74 11.61
CA PRO A 68 3.87 1.37 12.09
C PRO A 68 2.70 1.16 13.07
N THR A 69 2.38 2.18 13.88
CA THR A 69 1.23 2.17 14.80
C THR A 69 -0.09 2.08 14.04
N VAL A 70 -0.27 2.92 13.01
CA VAL A 70 -1.47 2.89 12.16
C VAL A 70 -1.61 1.53 11.46
N LEU A 71 -0.51 0.95 10.97
CA LEU A 71 -0.54 -0.38 10.36
C LEU A 71 -0.91 -1.46 11.39
N ALA A 72 -0.39 -1.38 12.61
CA ALA A 72 -0.75 -2.29 13.69
C ALA A 72 -2.25 -2.22 14.03
N GLU A 73 -2.82 -1.01 14.13
CA GLU A 73 -4.24 -0.79 14.38
C GLU A 73 -5.12 -1.33 13.25
N ARG A 74 -4.78 -1.02 12.00
CA ARG A 74 -5.56 -1.44 10.81
C ARG A 74 -5.48 -2.95 10.54
N THR A 75 -4.45 -3.62 11.03
CA THR A 75 -4.25 -5.06 10.78
C THR A 75 -4.53 -5.94 12.00
N GLY A 76 -4.45 -5.39 13.22
CA GLY A 76 -4.41 -6.16 14.46
C GLY A 76 -3.11 -6.96 14.65
N ILE A 77 -2.07 -6.68 13.85
CA ILE A 77 -0.74 -7.27 14.01
C ILE A 77 0.02 -6.47 15.07
N SER A 78 0.76 -7.16 15.94
CA SER A 78 1.54 -6.46 16.98
C SER A 78 2.56 -5.49 16.37
N TYR A 79 2.76 -4.34 17.01
CA TYR A 79 3.74 -3.34 16.60
C TYR A 79 5.13 -3.95 16.34
N ASN A 80 5.62 -4.81 17.24
CA ASN A 80 6.91 -5.49 17.07
C ASN A 80 6.96 -6.38 15.83
N THR A 81 5.84 -7.02 15.47
CA THR A 81 5.75 -7.81 14.25
C THR A 81 5.75 -6.92 13.02
N ILE A 82 5.08 -5.76 13.04
CA ILE A 82 5.16 -4.78 11.95
C ILE A 82 6.62 -4.39 11.68
N TYR A 83 7.38 -4.07 12.72
CA TYR A 83 8.82 -3.74 12.56
C TYR A 83 9.62 -4.89 11.96
N LYS A 84 9.36 -6.14 12.36
CA LYS A 84 10.01 -7.29 11.73
C LYS A 84 9.75 -7.35 10.23
N TYR A 85 8.55 -7.02 9.77
CA TYR A 85 8.23 -6.96 8.34
C TYR A 85 8.97 -5.82 7.65
N LEU A 86 8.97 -4.62 8.24
CA LEU A 86 9.67 -3.44 7.69
C LEU A 86 11.20 -3.63 7.65
N SER A 87 11.75 -4.51 8.49
CA SER A 87 13.17 -4.86 8.54
C SER A 87 13.52 -6.21 7.88
N ASP A 88 12.66 -6.75 7.03
CA ASP A 88 12.86 -7.99 6.24
C ASP A 88 12.94 -9.31 7.03
N TYR A 89 12.61 -9.28 8.32
CA TYR A 89 12.58 -10.47 9.20
C TYR A 89 11.21 -11.18 9.27
N GLY A 90 10.15 -10.63 8.66
CA GLY A 90 8.79 -11.19 8.67
C GLY A 90 8.35 -11.72 7.31
N ARG A 91 7.87 -12.97 7.23
CA ARG A 91 7.50 -13.63 5.95
C ARG A 91 6.25 -14.52 5.99
N SER A 92 5.38 -14.38 6.99
CA SER A 92 4.11 -15.14 6.99
C SER A 92 3.15 -14.63 5.92
N LYS A 93 2.64 -15.54 5.09
CA LYS A 93 1.61 -15.26 4.07
C LYS A 93 0.41 -14.47 4.63
N PRO A 94 -0.27 -14.88 5.72
CA PRO A 94 -1.48 -14.20 6.18
C PRO A 94 -1.22 -12.74 6.58
N TYR A 95 -0.11 -12.45 7.25
CA TYR A 95 0.22 -11.07 7.63
C TYR A 95 0.71 -10.24 6.44
N THR A 96 1.41 -10.84 5.46
CA THR A 96 1.73 -10.13 4.22
C THR A 96 0.44 -9.68 3.51
N LEU A 97 -0.55 -10.56 3.40
CA LEU A 97 -1.84 -10.25 2.79
C LEU A 97 -2.60 -9.16 3.58
N ALA A 98 -2.62 -9.26 4.92
CA ALA A 98 -3.23 -8.25 5.77
C ALA A 98 -2.57 -6.87 5.61
N LEU A 99 -1.24 -6.83 5.51
CA LEU A 99 -0.49 -5.60 5.25
C LEU A 99 -0.85 -5.02 3.89
N MET A 100 -0.86 -5.84 2.83
CA MET A 100 -1.23 -5.38 1.48
C MET A 100 -2.63 -4.74 1.44
N ILE A 101 -3.59 -5.31 2.18
CA ILE A 101 -4.92 -4.72 2.35
C ILE A 101 -4.82 -3.39 3.11
N ALA A 102 -4.13 -3.34 4.26
CA ALA A 102 -4.05 -2.15 5.11
C ALA A 102 -3.28 -0.98 4.49
N PHE A 103 -2.32 -1.27 3.60
CA PHE A 103 -1.61 -0.28 2.81
C PHE A 103 -2.47 0.36 1.72
N GLY A 104 -3.58 -0.28 1.32
CA GLY A 104 -4.40 0.18 0.20
C GLY A 104 -3.57 0.30 -1.08
N LEU A 105 -2.93 -0.80 -1.48
CA LEU A 105 -1.99 -0.84 -2.60
C LEU A 105 -2.71 -0.73 -3.96
N GLU A 106 -2.04 -0.11 -4.92
CA GLU A 106 -2.43 -0.17 -6.33
C GLU A 106 -2.08 -1.55 -6.94
N PRO A 107 -2.74 -1.98 -8.04
CA PRO A 107 -2.50 -3.31 -8.64
C PRO A 107 -1.03 -3.63 -8.93
N SER A 108 -0.27 -2.65 -9.43
CA SER A 108 1.16 -2.80 -9.74
C SER A 108 2.01 -3.01 -8.47
N GLN A 109 1.65 -2.34 -7.37
CA GLN A 109 2.29 -2.51 -6.07
C GLN A 109 1.95 -3.87 -5.45
N ILE A 110 0.72 -4.34 -5.63
CA ILE A 110 0.30 -5.69 -5.21
C ILE A 110 1.17 -6.76 -5.86
N ASP A 111 1.36 -6.68 -7.18
CA ASP A 111 2.19 -7.62 -7.93
C ASP A 111 3.66 -7.53 -7.49
N ALA A 112 4.17 -6.33 -7.23
CA ALA A 112 5.52 -6.12 -6.70
C ALA A 112 5.71 -6.77 -5.32
N VAL A 113 4.78 -6.58 -4.39
CA VAL A 113 4.83 -7.20 -3.05
C VAL A 113 4.76 -8.71 -3.16
N PHE A 114 3.93 -9.28 -4.05
CA PHE A 114 3.90 -10.73 -4.26
C PHE A 114 5.24 -11.28 -4.77
N SER A 115 5.86 -10.57 -5.71
CA SER A 115 7.17 -10.94 -6.26
C SER A 115 8.23 -10.94 -5.18
N LEU A 116 8.36 -9.84 -4.42
CA LEU A 116 9.36 -9.69 -3.35
C LEU A 116 9.14 -10.65 -2.18
N ALA A 117 7.88 -10.98 -1.86
CA ALA A 117 7.55 -11.92 -0.81
C ALA A 117 7.61 -13.40 -1.24
N GLU A 118 7.89 -13.67 -2.53
CA GLU A 118 7.84 -15.00 -3.15
C GLU A 118 6.49 -15.70 -2.95
N LEU A 119 5.41 -14.92 -2.91
CA LEU A 119 4.06 -15.42 -2.66
C LEU A 119 3.29 -15.61 -3.97
N ARG A 120 2.44 -16.63 -3.98
CA ARG A 120 1.50 -16.89 -5.08
C ARG A 120 0.07 -17.00 -4.55
N ILE A 121 -0.85 -16.42 -5.30
CA ILE A 121 -2.29 -16.52 -5.08
C ILE A 121 -2.92 -17.28 -6.24
N ASP A 122 -3.59 -18.38 -5.93
CA ASP A 122 -4.44 -19.09 -6.89
C ASP A 122 -5.79 -18.39 -7.01
N ARG A 123 -6.04 -17.73 -8.14
CA ARG A 123 -7.28 -17.01 -8.43
C ARG A 123 -8.52 -17.92 -8.59
N ARG A 124 -8.34 -19.24 -8.64
CA ARG A 124 -9.45 -20.20 -8.66
C ARG A 124 -9.93 -20.56 -7.27
N CYS A 125 -9.17 -20.24 -6.22
CA CYS A 125 -9.55 -20.49 -4.84
C CYS A 125 -10.51 -19.42 -4.32
N THR A 126 -11.62 -19.83 -3.70
CA THR A 126 -12.62 -18.93 -3.11
C THR A 126 -12.01 -18.03 -2.03
N GLU A 127 -11.16 -18.56 -1.16
CA GLU A 127 -10.43 -17.81 -0.12
C GLU A 127 -9.65 -16.64 -0.75
N ASN A 128 -8.88 -16.94 -1.80
CA ASN A 128 -8.06 -15.97 -2.51
C ASN A 128 -8.90 -14.91 -3.23
N ASN A 129 -10.07 -15.26 -3.75
CA ASN A 129 -11.00 -14.31 -4.36
C ASN A 129 -11.59 -13.34 -3.34
N ILE A 130 -11.88 -13.82 -2.13
CA ILE A 130 -12.27 -12.96 -1.00
C ILE A 130 -11.15 -11.98 -0.70
N ILE A 131 -9.92 -12.47 -0.51
CA ILE A 131 -8.75 -11.64 -0.19
C ILE A 131 -8.50 -10.58 -1.27
N ASN A 132 -8.52 -10.95 -2.55
CA ASN A 132 -8.31 -10.03 -3.67
C ASN A 132 -9.36 -8.90 -3.70
N ARG A 133 -10.62 -9.20 -3.38
CA ARG A 133 -11.67 -8.18 -3.27
C ARG A 133 -11.34 -7.17 -2.18
N TYR A 134 -10.83 -7.62 -1.04
CA TYR A 134 -10.47 -6.74 0.08
C TYR A 134 -9.16 -5.97 -0.15
N MET A 135 -8.23 -6.48 -0.96
CA MET A 135 -7.08 -5.69 -1.41
C MET A 135 -7.51 -4.46 -2.21
N GLN A 136 -8.53 -4.59 -3.06
CA GLN A 136 -9.09 -3.44 -3.78
C GLN A 136 -9.83 -2.48 -2.82
N LEU A 137 -10.57 -3.02 -1.84
CA LEU A 137 -11.32 -2.22 -0.88
C LEU A 137 -10.42 -1.45 0.09
N GLY A 138 -9.25 -1.99 0.45
CA GLY A 138 -8.31 -1.35 1.38
C GLY A 138 -7.81 0.03 0.94
N ARG A 139 -7.99 0.39 -0.33
CA ARG A 139 -7.70 1.72 -0.86
C ARG A 139 -8.63 2.82 -0.33
N SER A 140 -9.85 2.46 0.08
CA SER A 140 -10.88 3.42 0.51
C SER A 140 -11.48 3.11 1.87
N ASP A 141 -11.08 1.99 2.50
CA ASP A 141 -11.64 1.54 3.77
C ASP A 141 -10.56 1.03 4.71
N GLU A 142 -10.32 1.79 5.78
CA GLU A 142 -9.33 1.45 6.81
C GLU A 142 -9.70 0.19 7.60
N ASN A 143 -10.98 -0.23 7.59
CA ASN A 143 -11.46 -1.43 8.24
C ASN A 143 -11.47 -2.67 7.31
N ALA A 144 -10.88 -2.56 6.12
CA ALA A 144 -10.92 -3.63 5.11
C ALA A 144 -10.34 -4.96 5.63
N VAL A 145 -9.30 -4.95 6.47
CA VAL A 145 -8.75 -6.18 7.06
C VAL A 145 -9.77 -6.87 7.98
N ALA A 146 -10.42 -6.11 8.87
CA ALA A 146 -11.43 -6.66 9.78
C ALA A 146 -12.60 -7.27 9.00
N LYS A 147 -13.08 -6.59 7.95
CA LYS A 147 -14.14 -7.09 7.06
C LYS A 147 -13.69 -8.32 6.26
N CYS A 148 -12.43 -8.36 5.83
CA CYS A 148 -11.84 -9.52 5.18
C CYS A 148 -11.84 -10.74 6.11
N ASN A 149 -11.33 -10.58 7.33
CA ASN A 149 -11.30 -11.64 8.34
C ASN A 149 -12.70 -12.17 8.67
N GLN A 150 -13.68 -11.29 8.86
CA GLN A 150 -15.08 -11.69 9.08
C GLN A 150 -15.63 -12.50 7.91
N THR A 151 -15.38 -12.05 6.68
CA THR A 151 -15.84 -12.76 5.47
C THR A 151 -15.17 -14.12 5.33
N LEU A 152 -13.86 -14.21 5.59
CA LEU A 152 -13.14 -15.48 5.57
C LEU A 152 -13.76 -16.48 6.57
N VAL A 153 -13.99 -16.05 7.81
CA VAL A 153 -14.61 -16.87 8.85
C VAL A 153 -16.03 -17.31 8.49
N ILE A 154 -16.86 -16.41 7.93
CA ILE A 154 -18.22 -16.74 7.46
C ILE A 154 -18.21 -17.85 6.41
N PHE A 155 -17.19 -17.88 5.55
CA PHE A 155 -17.02 -18.89 4.51
C PHE A 155 -16.24 -20.13 4.98
N GLY A 156 -15.89 -20.21 6.28
CA GLY A 156 -15.21 -21.36 6.88
C GLY A 156 -13.69 -21.39 6.69
N PHE A 157 -13.08 -20.27 6.31
CA PHE A 157 -11.63 -20.12 6.19
C PHE A 157 -11.01 -19.49 7.44
N ASP A 158 -9.71 -19.70 7.61
CA ASP A 158 -8.94 -19.02 8.65
C ASP A 158 -8.84 -17.51 8.36
N SER A 159 -8.95 -16.69 9.39
CA SER A 159 -8.72 -15.25 9.30
C SER A 159 -7.23 -14.93 9.09
N LEU A 160 -6.92 -13.85 8.37
CA LEU A 160 -5.54 -13.37 8.18
C LEU A 160 -4.91 -12.92 9.51
N THR A 161 -5.71 -12.29 10.37
CA THR A 161 -5.32 -11.82 11.71
C THR A 161 -6.50 -11.99 12.67
N ALA A 162 -6.28 -11.76 13.97
CA ALA A 162 -7.37 -11.77 14.94
C ALA A 162 -8.27 -10.51 14.88
N LEU A 163 -8.00 -9.56 13.98
CA LEU A 163 -8.77 -8.33 13.92
C LEU A 163 -10.19 -8.59 13.42
N GLY A 164 -11.20 -8.16 14.19
CA GLY A 164 -12.61 -8.23 13.79
C GLY A 164 -13.26 -9.61 13.88
N THR A 165 -12.54 -10.64 14.36
CA THR A 165 -13.05 -12.04 14.45
C THR A 165 -13.87 -12.32 15.71
N ASN A 166 -13.86 -11.41 16.70
CA ASN A 166 -14.54 -11.57 18.00
C ASN A 166 -16.09 -11.62 17.92
N ALA A 167 -16.69 -11.45 16.75
CA ALA A 167 -18.15 -11.50 16.56
C ALA A 167 -18.70 -12.92 16.33
N TYR A 168 -17.84 -13.92 16.09
CA TYR A 168 -18.24 -15.32 15.89
C TYR A 168 -17.47 -16.23 16.86
N GLY A 169 -17.57 -15.94 18.15
CA GLY A 169 -17.21 -16.91 19.19
C GLY A 169 -18.15 -18.11 19.09
N LYS A 170 -17.58 -19.30 18.94
CA LYS A 170 -18.28 -20.57 19.17
C LYS A 170 -18.89 -20.63 20.57
#